data_AF-A0A8H6IFW2-F1
#
_entry.id   AF-A0A8H6IFW2-F1
#
_cell.length_a   1.000
_cell.length_b   1.000
_cell.length_c   1.000
_cell.angle_alpha   90.00
_cell.angle_beta   90.00
_cell.angle_gamma   90.00
#
_symmetry.space_group_name_H-M   'P 1'
#
loop_
_entity.id
_entity.type
_entity.pdbx_description
1 polymer ?
#
loop_
_entity_poly.entity_id
_entity_poly.type
_entity_poly.pdbx_seq_one_letter_code
_entity_poly.pdbx_strand_id
1 'polypeptide(L)'
;METVRTRQAAQMNETTRLFQSRAASEDEASSQRPSHNHLYAGALHELLNARKSARTRADLENLAKKYGMDAQKLESLARVVNAPSVDSRLNVKVVDKNADERTIMTAVWVNPPLQTST
;
A
#
# COMPACT_ATOMS: atom_id res chain seq x y z
N MET A 1 13.56 3.30 -43.95
CA MET A 1 14.25 2.43 -42.98
C MET A 1 14.49 3.09 -41.61
N GLU A 2 14.29 4.41 -41.44
CA GLU A 2 14.56 5.09 -40.15
C GLU A 2 13.54 4.79 -39.03
N THR A 3 12.27 4.51 -39.36
CA THR A 3 11.18 4.37 -38.39
C THR A 3 11.25 3.13 -37.50
N VAL A 4 12.03 2.11 -37.88
CA VAL A 4 12.19 0.87 -37.10
C VAL A 4 13.24 1.04 -35.99
N ARG A 5 14.33 1.77 -36.27
CA ARG A 5 15.42 1.99 -35.30
C ARG A 5 14.98 2.84 -34.12
N THR A 6 14.12 3.83 -34.33
CA THR A 6 13.61 4.70 -33.26
C THR A 6 12.70 3.97 -32.28
N ARG A 7 11.87 3.02 -32.75
CA ARG A 7 11.03 2.19 -31.88
C ARG A 7 11.85 1.19 -31.05
N GLN A 8 12.89 0.60 -31.64
CA GLN A 8 13.82 -0.29 -30.94
C GLN A 8 14.59 0.46 -29.83
N ALA A 9 15.06 1.68 -30.11
CA ALA A 9 15.72 2.53 -29.12
C ALA A 9 14.77 2.96 -27.99
N ALA A 10 13.50 3.25 -28.29
CA ALA A 10 12.49 3.56 -27.27
C ALA A 10 12.20 2.36 -26.35
N GLN A 11 12.07 1.16 -26.90
CA GLN A 11 11.90 -0.08 -26.12
C GLN A 11 13.13 -0.42 -25.27
N MET A 12 14.34 -0.20 -25.78
CA MET A 12 15.58 -0.35 -24.98
C MET A 12 15.62 0.63 -23.80
N ASN A 13 15.18 1.88 -23.98
CA ASN A 13 15.14 2.86 -22.90
C ASN A 13 14.11 2.50 -21.82
N GLU A 14 12.95 1.99 -22.23
CA GLU A 14 11.89 1.59 -21.30
C GLU A 14 12.27 0.37 -20.47
N THR A 15 12.82 -0.66 -21.12
CA THR A 15 13.34 -1.84 -20.44
C THR A 15 14.48 -1.48 -19.48
N THR A 16 15.41 -0.61 -19.90
CA THR A 16 16.50 -0.13 -19.04
C THR A 16 15.98 0.62 -17.81
N ARG A 17 14.96 1.48 -17.97
CA ARG A 17 14.31 2.14 -16.81
C ARG A 17 13.68 1.16 -15.85
N LEU A 18 13.01 0.12 -16.35
CA LEU A 18 12.39 -0.89 -15.49
C LEU A 18 13.45 -1.65 -14.69
N PHE A 19 14.57 -2.03 -15.32
CA PHE A 19 15.69 -2.67 -14.61
C PHE A 19 16.35 -1.74 -13.59
N GLN A 20 16.57 -0.48 -13.93
CA GLN A 20 17.12 0.52 -13.01
C GLN A 20 16.18 0.77 -11.83
N SER A 21 14.87 0.89 -12.09
CA SER A 21 13.86 1.03 -11.04
C SER A 21 13.88 -0.16 -10.10
N ARG A 22 13.99 -1.39 -10.64
CA ARG A 22 14.02 -2.59 -9.82
C ARG A 22 15.29 -2.68 -8.98
N ALA A 23 16.45 -2.42 -9.58
CA ALA A 23 17.73 -2.40 -8.88
C ALA A 23 17.77 -1.33 -7.78
N ALA A 24 17.21 -0.13 -8.04
CA ALA A 24 17.10 0.91 -7.02
C ALA A 24 16.17 0.51 -5.88
N SER A 25 15.02 -0.12 -6.18
CA SER A 25 14.11 -0.64 -5.16
C SER A 25 14.72 -1.80 -4.35
N GLU A 26 15.51 -2.66 -4.98
CA GLU A 26 16.23 -3.76 -4.32
C GLU A 26 17.37 -3.22 -3.44
N ASP A 27 18.12 -2.21 -3.91
CA ASP A 27 19.19 -1.57 -3.15
C ASP A 27 18.63 -0.79 -1.95
N GLU A 28 17.56 -0.01 -2.14
CA GLU A 28 16.84 0.66 -1.06
C GLU A 28 16.31 -0.38 -0.05
N ALA A 29 15.85 -1.55 -0.52
CA ALA A 29 15.34 -2.64 0.34
C ALA A 29 16.44 -3.32 1.13
N SER A 30 17.64 -3.39 0.56
CA SER A 30 18.84 -3.89 1.21
C SER A 30 19.49 -2.86 2.15
N SER A 31 19.19 -1.56 1.93
CA SER A 31 19.78 -0.48 2.69
C SER A 31 19.19 -0.45 4.11
N GLN A 32 20.07 -0.51 5.11
CA GLN A 32 19.69 -0.38 6.52
C GLN A 32 19.26 1.04 6.92
N ARG A 33 19.08 1.94 5.94
CA ARG A 33 18.60 3.30 6.19
C ARG A 33 17.10 3.33 5.93
N PRO A 34 16.25 3.50 6.95
CA PRO A 34 14.85 3.78 6.69
C PRO A 34 14.76 5.09 5.92
N SER A 35 14.45 4.99 4.63
CA SER A 35 14.20 6.10 3.73
C SER A 35 12.95 6.83 4.22
N HIS A 36 13.14 8.00 4.84
CA HIS A 36 12.05 8.77 5.43
C HIS A 36 10.97 9.07 4.38
N ASN A 37 9.70 8.77 4.69
CA ASN A 37 8.55 8.81 3.77
C ASN A 37 8.65 7.89 2.54
N HIS A 38 9.46 6.85 2.59
CA HIS A 38 9.53 5.88 1.52
C HIS A 38 9.38 4.48 2.14
N LEU A 39 8.29 3.82 1.75
CA LEU A 39 7.88 2.53 2.27
C LEU A 39 7.68 1.55 1.12
N TYR A 40 8.13 0.31 1.31
CA TYR A 40 7.71 -0.80 0.47
C TYR A 40 6.19 -0.99 0.55
N ALA A 41 5.60 -1.53 -0.52
CA ALA A 41 4.16 -1.77 -0.59
C ALA A 41 3.62 -2.58 0.61
N GLY A 42 4.38 -3.56 1.10
CA GLY A 42 4.03 -4.33 2.29
C GLY A 42 3.95 -3.48 3.56
N ALA A 43 4.99 -2.69 3.83
CA ALA A 43 5.03 -1.80 5.00
C ALA A 43 3.95 -0.70 4.92
N LEU A 44 3.66 -0.19 3.72
CA LEU A 44 2.55 0.73 3.50
C LEU A 44 1.19 0.09 3.78
N HIS A 45 0.98 -1.16 3.35
CA HIS A 45 -0.24 -1.90 3.65
C HIS A 45 -0.43 -2.07 5.17
N GLU A 46 0.62 -2.49 5.89
CA GLU A 46 0.59 -2.64 7.35
C GLU A 46 0.30 -1.31 8.06
N LEU A 47 0.95 -0.23 7.62
CA LEU A 47 0.72 1.10 8.15
C LEU A 47 -0.74 1.54 7.96
N LEU A 48 -1.30 1.38 6.76
CA LEU A 48 -2.67 1.80 6.46
C LEU A 48 -3.68 0.94 7.23
N ASN A 49 -3.37 -0.33 7.47
CA ASN A 49 -4.20 -1.19 8.29
C ASN A 49 -4.15 -0.77 9.78
N ALA A 50 -2.96 -0.50 10.32
CA ALA A 50 -2.79 -0.01 11.69
C ALA A 50 -3.46 1.35 11.90
N ARG A 51 -3.45 2.23 10.89
CA ARG A 51 -4.10 3.53 10.92
C ARG A 51 -5.61 3.44 11.21
N LYS A 52 -6.29 2.35 10.83
CA LYS A 52 -7.72 2.16 11.09
C LYS A 52 -8.06 2.17 12.58
N SER A 53 -7.09 1.85 13.44
CA SER A 53 -7.24 1.85 14.89
C SER A 53 -6.92 3.21 15.55
N ALA A 54 -6.32 4.16 14.80
CA ALA A 54 -6.00 5.48 15.32
C ALA A 54 -7.26 6.32 15.51
N ARG A 55 -7.40 6.96 16.68
CA ARG A 55 -8.58 7.75 17.05
C ARG A 55 -8.26 9.23 17.25
N THR A 56 -7.01 9.53 17.58
CA THR A 56 -6.54 10.89 17.87
C THR A 56 -5.42 11.29 16.91
N ARG A 57 -5.15 12.60 16.86
CA ARG A 57 -3.99 13.17 16.17
C ARG A 57 -2.68 12.57 16.67
N ALA A 58 -2.55 12.40 17.99
CA ALA A 58 -1.35 11.84 18.61
C ALA A 58 -1.11 10.38 18.22
N ASP A 59 -2.18 9.57 18.08
CA ASP A 59 -2.06 8.19 17.60
C ASP A 59 -1.46 8.15 16.18
N LEU A 60 -1.90 9.08 15.33
CA LEU A 60 -1.43 9.16 13.94
C LEU A 60 0.03 9.60 13.86
N GLU A 61 0.45 10.55 14.70
CA GLU A 61 1.84 11.01 14.78
C GLU A 61 2.78 9.90 15.28
N ASN A 62 2.36 9.19 16.33
CA ASN A 62 3.11 8.04 16.85
C ASN A 62 3.22 6.92 15.81
N LEU A 63 2.13 6.65 15.09
CA LEU A 63 2.12 5.67 14.02
C LEU A 63 3.05 6.09 12.88
N ALA A 64 2.96 7.33 12.41
CA ALA A 64 3.82 7.84 11.33
C ALA A 64 5.30 7.74 11.72
N LYS A 65 5.65 8.14 12.95
CA LYS A 65 7.01 8.03 13.47
C LYS A 65 7.54 6.60 13.47
N LYS A 66 6.73 5.61 13.85
CA LYS A 66 7.12 4.18 13.87
C LYS A 66 7.55 3.67 12.50
N TYR A 67 6.95 4.19 11.43
CA TYR A 67 7.24 3.80 10.05
C TYR A 67 8.12 4.83 9.33
N GLY A 68 8.71 5.80 10.05
CA GLY A 68 9.56 6.82 9.43
C GLY A 68 8.81 7.72 8.43
N MET A 69 7.55 8.06 8.71
CA MET A 69 6.73 8.96 7.92
C MET A 69 6.40 10.26 8.66
N ASP A 70 6.18 11.33 7.89
CA ASP A 70 5.52 12.54 8.35
C ASP A 70 4.02 12.31 8.49
N ALA A 71 3.44 12.69 9.64
CA ALA A 71 2.00 12.55 9.90
C ALA A 71 1.15 13.26 8.83
N GLN A 72 1.57 14.44 8.36
CA GLN A 72 0.86 15.19 7.32
C GLN A 72 0.86 14.46 5.96
N LYS A 73 1.98 13.81 5.60
CA LYS A 73 2.03 13.02 4.35
C LYS A 73 1.17 11.77 4.45
N LEU A 74 1.18 11.12 5.61
CA LEU A 74 0.27 10.01 5.88
C LEU A 74 -1.20 10.44 5.73
N GLU A 75 -1.59 11.59 6.30
CA GLU A 75 -2.95 12.09 6.12
C GLU A 75 -3.31 12.39 4.67
N SER A 76 -2.40 13.01 3.93
CA SER A 76 -2.60 13.31 2.51
C SER A 76 -2.78 12.01 1.70
N LEU A 77 -1.89 11.04 1.91
CA LEU A 77 -1.94 9.74 1.26
C LEU A 77 -3.22 8.98 1.58
N ALA A 78 -3.66 9.04 2.84
CA ALA A 78 -4.86 8.36 3.29
C ALA A 78 -6.18 8.93 2.73
N ARG A 79 -6.15 10.10 2.07
CA ARG A 79 -7.30 10.64 1.32
C ARG A 79 -7.52 9.90 0.01
N VAL A 80 -6.48 9.30 -0.56
CA VAL A 80 -6.49 8.70 -1.90
C VAL A 80 -6.23 7.20 -1.89
N VAL A 81 -5.53 6.69 -0.87
CA VAL A 81 -5.18 5.27 -0.74
C VAL A 81 -5.56 4.75 0.64
N ASN A 82 -6.14 3.55 0.69
CA ASN A 82 -6.48 2.86 1.93
C ASN A 82 -6.27 1.34 1.77
N ALA A 83 -6.15 0.62 2.88
CA ALA A 83 -6.11 -0.84 2.88
C ALA A 83 -7.54 -1.39 3.03
N PRO A 84 -7.95 -2.40 2.24
CA PRO A 84 -9.26 -3.03 2.40
C PRO A 84 -9.38 -3.69 3.78
N SER A 85 -10.60 -3.79 4.29
CA SER A 85 -10.97 -4.56 5.48
C SER A 85 -11.96 -5.65 5.10
N VAL A 86 -12.20 -6.61 5.99
CA VAL A 86 -13.28 -7.59 5.84
C VAL A 86 -14.42 -7.28 6.81
N ASP A 87 -15.66 -7.28 6.34
CA ASP A 87 -16.82 -7.31 7.22
C ASP A 87 -17.18 -8.75 7.56
N SER A 88 -16.83 -9.18 8.77
CA SER A 88 -17.06 -10.55 9.25
C SER A 88 -18.54 -10.93 9.34
N ARG A 89 -19.46 -9.95 9.36
CA ARG A 89 -20.91 -10.19 9.39
C ARG A 89 -21.45 -10.62 8.02
N LEU A 90 -20.69 -10.38 6.95
CA LEU A 90 -21.08 -10.67 5.57
C LEU A 90 -20.35 -11.89 5.00
N ASN A 91 -19.84 -12.76 5.88
CA ASN A 91 -19.17 -13.97 5.46
C ASN A 91 -20.19 -15.02 5.00
N VAL A 92 -20.02 -15.54 3.78
CA VAL A 92 -20.87 -16.58 3.21
C VAL A 92 -20.06 -17.86 3.09
N LYS A 93 -20.51 -18.94 3.75
CA LYS A 93 -19.99 -20.29 3.52
C LYS A 93 -20.76 -20.92 2.38
N VAL A 94 -20.04 -21.37 1.37
CA VAL A 94 -20.59 -22.10 0.23
C VAL A 94 -19.95 -23.48 0.23
N VAL A 95 -20.78 -24.51 0.26
CA VAL A 95 -20.37 -25.89 0.01
C VAL A 95 -20.75 -26.20 -1.43
N ASP A 96 -19.78 -26.57 -2.24
CA ASP A 96 -20.05 -26.93 -3.63
C ASP A 96 -20.52 -28.38 -3.78
N LYS A 97 -20.83 -28.78 -5.03
CA LYS A 97 -21.32 -30.12 -5.35
C LYS A 97 -20.29 -31.23 -5.11
N ASN A 98 -19.02 -30.88 -4.96
CA ASN A 98 -17.92 -31.80 -4.69
C ASN A 98 -17.58 -31.89 -3.19
N ALA A 99 -18.40 -31.26 -2.34
CA ALA A 99 -18.15 -31.09 -0.90
C ALA A 99 -16.91 -30.23 -0.58
N ASP A 100 -16.45 -29.38 -1.51
CA ASP A 100 -15.44 -28.37 -1.18
C ASP A 100 -16.09 -27.19 -0.46
N GLU A 101 -15.55 -26.85 0.71
CA GLU A 101 -15.97 -25.67 1.47
C GLU A 101 -15.19 -24.43 1.00
N ARG A 102 -15.92 -23.38 0.62
CA ARG A 102 -15.36 -22.05 0.32
C ARG A 102 -15.98 -21.01 1.23
N THR A 103 -15.16 -20.12 1.78
CA THR A 103 -15.62 -18.95 2.52
C THR A 103 -15.45 -17.71 1.65
N ILE A 104 -16.54 -17.05 1.34
CA ILE A 104 -16.56 -15.77 0.64
C ILE A 104 -16.61 -14.66 1.70
N MET A 105 -15.62 -13.76 1.67
CA MET A 105 -15.48 -12.65 2.61
C MET A 105 -15.73 -11.34 1.88
N THR A 106 -16.61 -10.50 2.40
CA THR A 106 -16.92 -9.20 1.78
C THR A 106 -15.88 -8.16 2.17
N ALA A 107 -15.21 -7.58 1.16
CA ALA A 107 -14.27 -6.49 1.36
C ALA A 107 -15.01 -5.15 1.54
N VAL A 108 -14.57 -4.35 2.51
CA VAL A 108 -15.13 -3.04 2.83
C VAL A 108 -14.02 -2.00 3.04
N TRP A 109 -14.34 -0.74 2.73
CA TRP A 109 -13.46 0.40 3.00
C TRP A 109 -13.81 1.03 4.34
N VAL A 110 -12.84 1.08 5.25
CA VAL A 110 -13.03 1.66 6.60
C VAL A 110 -12.18 2.90 6.75
N ASN A 111 -12.81 4.01 7.11
CA ASN A 111 -12.10 5.23 7.49
C ASN A 111 -11.98 5.31 9.01
N PRO A 112 -10.81 5.72 9.55
CA PRO A 112 -10.65 5.87 10.99
C PRO A 112 -11.52 7.01 11.52
N PRO A 113 -12.14 6.83 12.70
CA PRO A 113 -12.91 7.88 13.37
C PRO A 113 -11.93 8.83 14.08
N LEU A 114 -11.19 9.63 13.31
CA LEU A 114 -10.35 10.67 13.88
C LEU A 114 -11.26 11.74 14.50
N GLN A 115 -11.17 11.92 15.82
CA GLN A 115 -11.84 13.03 16.47
C GLN A 115 -11.17 14.33 16.03
N THR A 116 -11.85 15.12 15.21
CA THR A 116 -11.47 16.51 14.96
C THR A 116 -11.70 17.28 16.26
N SER A 117 -10.61 17.67 16.94
CA SER A 117 -10.69 18.70 17.96
C SER A 117 -11.06 20.01 17.26
N THR A 118 -12.27 20.50 17.53
CA THR A 118 -12.72 21.86 17.19
C THR A 118 -11.88 22.89 17.93
#